data_AF-A0A2Z6BEN5-F1
#
_entry.id   AF-A0A2Z6BEN5-F1
#
_cell.length_a   1.000
_cell.length_b   1.000
_cell.length_c   1.000
_cell.angle_alpha   90.00
_cell.angle_beta   90.00
_cell.angle_gamma   90.00
#
_symmetry.space_group_name_H-M   'P 1'
#
loop_
_entity.id
_entity.type
_entity.pdbx_description
1 polymer ?
#
loop_
_entity_poly.entity_id
_entity_poly.type
_entity_poly.pdbx_seq_one_letter_code
_entity_poly.pdbx_strand_id
1 'polypeptide(L)'
;MKTQSQNFILRKHRKFILEKTKGFRGSQSKTFRSSNQAYIKSQSNAYQNRKRKKRDFRKLWISRINGELQYKLNWNTYHSLFLKNNVILNAKISSFLALQDTPCFYKILNSILINSIY
;
A
#
# COMPACT_ATOMS: atom_id res chain seq x y z
N MET A 1 -47.45 10.60 11.08
CA MET A 1 -46.14 9.89 11.05
C MET A 1 -45.47 10.07 12.41
N LYS A 2 -45.15 8.98 13.15
CA LYS A 2 -44.48 9.10 14.45
C LYS A 2 -43.05 9.61 14.22
N THR A 3 -42.79 10.87 14.50
CA THR A 3 -41.45 11.45 14.49
C THR A 3 -40.65 10.83 15.63
N GLN A 4 -39.46 10.30 15.34
CA GLN A 4 -38.59 9.75 16.39
C GLN A 4 -38.16 10.88 17.31
N SER A 5 -38.18 10.64 18.63
CA SER A 5 -37.70 11.63 19.60
C SER A 5 -36.20 11.87 19.41
N GLN A 6 -35.76 13.13 19.56
CA GLN A 6 -34.36 13.53 19.40
C GLN A 6 -33.40 12.69 20.24
N ASN A 7 -33.84 12.28 21.44
CA ASN A 7 -33.08 11.44 22.36
C ASN A 7 -32.73 10.06 21.78
N PHE A 8 -33.64 9.46 21.01
CA PHE A 8 -33.38 8.16 20.37
C PHE A 8 -32.28 8.26 19.30
N ILE A 9 -32.31 9.32 18.50
CA ILE A 9 -31.34 9.59 17.43
C ILE A 9 -29.94 9.81 18.03
N LEU A 10 -29.83 10.64 19.08
CA LEU A 10 -28.56 10.91 19.76
C LEU A 10 -27.95 9.65 20.39
N ARG A 11 -28.77 8.81 21.03
CA ARG A 11 -28.31 7.54 21.62
C ARG A 11 -27.79 6.58 20.56
N LYS A 12 -28.46 6.50 19.41
CA LYS A 12 -28.04 5.68 18.25
C LYS A 12 -26.70 6.16 17.69
N HIS A 13 -26.52 7.46 17.49
CA HIS A 13 -25.26 8.04 17.01
C HIS A 13 -24.09 7.77 17.97
N ARG A 14 -24.32 7.95 19.28
CA ARG A 14 -23.31 7.64 20.32
C ARG A 14 -22.89 6.17 20.30
N LYS A 15 -23.86 5.26 20.19
CA LYS A 15 -23.59 3.81 20.12
C LYS A 15 -22.78 3.46 18.87
N PHE A 16 -23.12 4.03 17.71
CA PHE A 16 -22.38 3.82 16.46
C PHE A 16 -20.90 4.20 16.58
N ILE A 17 -20.59 5.38 17.14
CA ILE A 17 -19.20 5.82 17.31
C ILE A 17 -18.45 4.88 18.26
N LEU A 18 -19.04 4.52 19.40
CA LEU A 18 -18.42 3.60 20.36
C LEU A 18 -18.20 2.21 19.76
N GLU A 19 -19.07 1.75 18.87
CA GLU A 19 -18.89 0.49 18.14
C GLU A 19 -17.71 0.56 17.16
N LYS A 20 -17.51 1.69 16.48
CA LYS A 20 -16.38 1.89 15.56
C LYS A 20 -15.04 2.08 16.27
N THR A 21 -15.04 2.55 17.51
CA THR A 21 -13.83 2.73 18.32
C THR A 21 -13.54 1.58 19.29
N LYS A 22 -14.28 0.46 19.17
CA LYS A 22 -13.96 -0.77 19.93
C LYS A 22 -12.51 -1.17 19.67
N GLY A 23 -11.76 -1.47 20.74
CA GLY A 23 -10.33 -1.80 20.69
C GLY A 23 -9.38 -0.61 20.75
N PHE A 24 -9.87 0.64 20.73
CA PHE A 24 -9.01 1.80 20.97
C PHE A 24 -8.55 1.84 22.43
N ARG A 25 -7.35 2.37 22.65
CA ARG A 25 -6.71 2.36 23.98
C ARG A 25 -7.40 3.33 24.94
N GLY A 26 -7.69 2.85 26.16
CA GLY A 26 -8.13 3.68 27.28
C GLY A 26 -9.46 4.41 27.03
N SER A 27 -9.49 5.73 27.26
CA SER A 27 -10.71 6.54 27.15
C SER A 27 -11.27 6.63 25.72
N GLN A 28 -10.44 6.39 24.70
CA GLN A 28 -10.83 6.45 23.28
C GLN A 28 -11.80 5.35 22.83
N SER A 29 -12.02 4.32 23.66
CA SER A 29 -13.04 3.28 23.42
C SER A 29 -14.22 3.37 24.39
N LYS A 30 -14.12 4.18 25.45
CA LYS A 30 -15.12 4.24 26.54
C LYS A 30 -15.94 5.52 26.54
N THR A 31 -15.31 6.68 26.37
CA THR A 31 -15.98 7.98 26.46
C THR A 31 -16.32 8.52 25.08
N PHE A 32 -17.54 9.02 24.89
CA PHE A 32 -18.02 9.47 23.58
C PHE A 32 -17.15 10.60 22.99
N ARG A 33 -16.77 11.59 23.80
CA ARG A 33 -15.98 12.75 23.34
C ARG A 33 -14.62 12.34 22.80
N SER A 34 -13.85 11.55 23.56
CA SER A 34 -12.54 11.06 23.13
C SER A 34 -12.65 10.06 21.98
N SER A 35 -13.68 9.20 22.00
CA SER A 35 -13.94 8.25 20.91
C SER A 35 -14.25 8.97 19.61
N ASN A 36 -15.07 10.01 19.61
CA ASN A 36 -15.41 10.77 18.41
C ASN A 36 -14.18 11.45 17.79
N GLN A 37 -13.32 12.06 18.62
CA GLN A 37 -12.06 12.65 18.17
C GLN A 37 -11.14 11.60 17.52
N ALA A 38 -10.98 10.44 18.18
CA ALA A 38 -10.17 9.34 17.66
C ALA A 38 -10.76 8.76 16.36
N TYR A 39 -12.08 8.62 16.28
CA TYR A 39 -12.80 8.14 15.11
C TYR A 39 -12.56 9.04 13.89
N ILE A 40 -12.72 10.36 14.04
CA ILE A 40 -12.47 11.33 12.96
C ILE A 40 -11.01 11.26 12.49
N LYS A 41 -10.06 11.24 13.44
CA LYS A 41 -8.62 11.11 13.11
C LYS A 41 -8.32 9.81 12.37
N SER A 42 -8.90 8.70 12.81
CA SER A 42 -8.70 7.39 12.19
C SER A 42 -9.20 7.35 10.74
N GLN A 43 -10.32 8.00 10.43
CA GLN A 43 -10.87 8.07 9.08
C GLN A 43 -9.97 8.89 8.14
N SER A 44 -9.48 10.04 8.60
CA SER A 44 -8.53 10.86 7.84
C SER A 44 -7.24 10.07 7.55
N ASN A 45 -6.69 9.42 8.57
CA ASN A 45 -5.52 8.57 8.42
C ASN A 45 -5.77 7.39 7.47
N ALA A 46 -6.93 6.72 7.56
CA ALA A 46 -7.27 5.62 6.66
C ALA A 46 -7.31 6.07 5.20
N TYR A 47 -7.90 7.24 4.92
CA TYR A 47 -7.92 7.80 3.56
C TYR A 47 -6.49 8.08 3.05
N GLN A 48 -5.67 8.77 3.84
CA GLN A 48 -4.29 9.07 3.47
C GLN A 48 -3.46 7.79 3.30
N ASN A 49 -3.59 6.84 4.21
CA ASN A 49 -2.85 5.58 4.22
C ASN A 49 -3.22 4.69 3.03
N ARG A 50 -4.47 4.70 2.53
CA ARG A 50 -4.81 4.02 1.27
C ARG A 50 -3.98 4.53 0.08
N LYS A 51 -3.70 5.83 0.03
CA LYS A 51 -2.83 6.43 -1.00
C LYS A 51 -1.35 6.09 -0.74
N ARG A 52 -0.90 6.15 0.52
CA ARG A 52 0.49 5.83 0.91
C ARG A 52 0.83 4.36 0.67
N LYS A 53 -0.07 3.42 1.01
CA LYS A 53 0.07 1.97 0.79
C LYS A 53 0.55 1.64 -0.62
N LYS A 54 -0.02 2.29 -1.66
CA LYS A 54 0.42 2.10 -3.06
C LYS A 54 1.88 2.48 -3.29
N ARG A 55 2.35 3.58 -2.66
CA ARG A 55 3.74 4.04 -2.73
C ARG A 55 4.66 3.14 -1.93
N ASP A 56 4.24 2.71 -0.74
CA ASP A 56 5.03 1.86 0.15
C ASP A 56 5.28 0.49 -0.49
N PHE A 57 4.25 -0.11 -1.13
CA PHE A 57 4.45 -1.33 -1.91
C PHE A 57 5.39 -1.14 -3.10
N ARG A 58 5.28 -0.03 -3.83
CA ARG A 58 6.21 0.25 -4.93
C ARG A 58 7.64 0.38 -4.42
N LYS A 59 7.87 1.06 -3.30
CA LYS A 59 9.19 1.16 -2.66
C LYS A 59 9.72 -0.22 -2.29
N LEU A 60 8.88 -1.07 -1.69
CA LEU A 60 9.24 -2.44 -1.34
C LEU A 60 9.63 -3.27 -2.57
N TRP A 61 8.85 -3.20 -3.66
CA TRP A 61 9.14 -3.93 -4.90
C TRP A 61 10.47 -3.48 -5.52
N ILE A 62 10.73 -2.18 -5.56
CA ILE A 62 12.01 -1.63 -6.04
C ILE A 62 13.16 -2.11 -5.15
N SER A 63 12.99 -2.08 -3.83
CA SER A 63 14.01 -2.55 -2.89
C SER A 63 14.33 -4.03 -3.07
N ARG A 64 13.32 -4.87 -3.34
CA ARG A 64 13.51 -6.30 -3.62
C ARG A 64 14.28 -6.51 -4.91
N ILE A 65 13.90 -5.81 -5.98
CA ILE A 65 14.60 -5.90 -7.28
C ILE A 65 16.05 -5.42 -7.15
N ASN A 66 16.30 -4.32 -6.44
CA ASN A 66 17.66 -3.85 -6.17
C ASN A 66 18.48 -4.87 -5.37
N GLY A 67 17.86 -5.58 -4.42
CA GLY A 67 18.51 -6.67 -3.69
C GLY A 67 18.98 -7.80 -4.60
N GLU A 68 18.19 -8.16 -5.60
CA GLU A 68 18.51 -9.22 -6.57
C GLU A 68 19.48 -8.77 -7.67
N LEU A 69 19.43 -7.50 -8.07
CA LEU A 69 20.36 -6.93 -9.06
C LEU A 69 21.76 -6.67 -8.48
N GLN A 70 21.88 -6.52 -7.15
CA GLN A 70 23.13 -6.27 -6.42
C GLN A 70 23.99 -5.18 -7.10
N TYR A 71 25.33 -5.35 -7.13
CA TYR A 71 26.27 -4.38 -7.70
C TYR A 71 26.26 -4.31 -9.24
N LYS A 72 25.45 -5.12 -9.94
CA LYS A 72 25.45 -5.16 -11.41
C LYS A 72 24.65 -4.02 -12.01
N LEU A 73 23.47 -3.72 -11.46
CA LEU A 73 22.54 -2.73 -11.99
C LEU A 73 21.69 -2.10 -10.88
N ASN A 74 21.30 -0.84 -11.08
CA ASN A 74 20.33 -0.16 -10.22
C ASN A 74 18.93 -0.21 -10.85
N TRP A 75 17.87 -0.05 -10.05
CA TRP A 75 16.49 0.02 -10.54
C TRP A 75 16.30 0.98 -11.72
N ASN A 76 16.91 2.17 -11.68
CA ASN A 76 16.75 3.16 -12.74
C ASN A 76 17.34 2.69 -14.07
N THR A 77 18.49 2.02 -14.04
CA THR A 77 19.11 1.47 -15.26
C THR A 77 18.33 0.26 -15.75
N TYR A 78 17.91 -0.64 -14.86
CA TYR A 78 17.00 -1.74 -15.16
C TYR A 78 15.72 -1.24 -15.85
N HIS A 79 15.03 -0.27 -15.26
CA HIS A 79 13.77 0.23 -15.81
C HIS A 79 13.96 0.90 -17.19
N SER A 80 15.06 1.66 -17.35
CA SER A 80 15.41 2.29 -18.63
C SER A 80 15.66 1.26 -19.73
N LEU A 81 16.40 0.18 -19.44
CA LEU A 81 16.66 -0.90 -20.39
C LEU A 81 15.38 -1.57 -20.89
N PHE A 82 14.44 -1.84 -19.98
CA PHE A 82 13.16 -2.45 -20.33
C PHE A 82 12.29 -1.52 -21.19
N LEU A 83 12.27 -0.22 -20.88
CA LEU A 83 11.57 0.77 -21.69
C LEU A 83 12.16 0.90 -23.09
N LYS A 84 13.50 0.93 -23.23
CA LYS A 84 14.18 0.97 -24.54
C LYS A 84 13.85 -0.24 -25.41
N ASN A 85 13.68 -1.41 -24.79
CA ASN A 85 13.32 -2.66 -25.46
C ASN A 85 11.80 -2.85 -25.62
N ASN A 86 10.98 -1.82 -25.39
CA ASN A 86 9.51 -1.86 -25.48
C ASN A 86 8.85 -2.94 -24.59
N VAL A 87 9.51 -3.38 -23.52
CA VAL A 87 8.96 -4.35 -22.56
C VAL A 87 8.28 -3.62 -21.41
N ILE A 88 6.95 -3.63 -21.40
CA ILE A 88 6.15 -2.99 -20.35
C ILE A 88 6.04 -3.93 -19.14
N LEU A 89 7.06 -3.93 -18.27
CA LEU A 89 7.08 -4.76 -17.07
C LEU A 89 6.87 -3.92 -15.80
N ASN A 90 5.85 -4.28 -15.02
CA ASN A 90 5.54 -3.61 -13.76
C ASN A 90 6.46 -4.14 -12.64
N ALA A 91 6.95 -3.23 -11.79
CA ALA A 91 7.77 -3.53 -10.61
C ALA A 91 7.16 -4.62 -9.70
N LYS A 92 5.81 -4.69 -9.60
CA LYS A 92 5.14 -5.76 -8.85
C LYS A 92 5.52 -7.15 -9.39
N ILE A 93 5.37 -7.35 -10.69
CA ILE A 93 5.61 -8.64 -11.36
C ILE A 93 7.11 -8.93 -11.36
N SER A 94 7.96 -7.94 -11.66
CA SER A 94 9.42 -8.09 -11.58
C SER A 94 9.87 -8.54 -10.20
N SER A 95 9.38 -7.91 -9.13
CA SER A 95 9.76 -8.27 -7.75
C SER A 95 9.28 -9.65 -7.34
N PHE A 96 8.16 -10.10 -7.91
CA PHE A 96 7.63 -11.44 -7.65
C PHE A 96 8.45 -12.49 -8.38
N LEU A 97 8.76 -12.28 -9.65
CA LEU A 97 9.65 -13.14 -10.44
C LEU A 97 11.02 -13.27 -9.78
N ALA A 98 11.60 -12.14 -9.34
CA ALA A 98 12.92 -12.14 -8.74
C ALA A 98 13.00 -12.98 -7.44
N LEU A 99 11.90 -13.06 -6.68
CA LEU A 99 11.80 -13.87 -5.46
C LEU A 99 11.43 -15.34 -5.72
N GLN A 100 10.52 -15.59 -6.67
CA GLN A 100 9.95 -16.93 -6.89
C GLN A 100 10.77 -17.77 -7.86
N ASP A 101 11.31 -17.13 -8.91
CA ASP A 101 12.04 -17.78 -9.99
C ASP A 101 13.19 -16.87 -10.45
N THR A 102 14.23 -16.85 -9.64
CA THR A 102 15.46 -16.10 -9.88
C THR A 102 16.15 -16.50 -11.20
N PRO A 103 16.23 -17.79 -11.59
CA PRO A 103 16.78 -18.17 -12.90
C PRO A 103 16.04 -17.53 -14.08
N CYS A 104 14.70 -17.54 -14.07
CA CYS A 104 13.90 -16.91 -15.11
C CYS A 104 14.12 -15.39 -15.17
N PHE A 105 14.19 -14.74 -14.00
CA PHE A 105 14.49 -13.31 -13.91
C PHE A 105 15.82 -12.94 -14.58
N TYR A 106 16.90 -13.68 -14.31
CA TYR A 106 18.19 -13.44 -14.94
C TYR A 106 18.20 -13.76 -16.44
N LYS A 107 17.46 -14.78 -16.88
CA LYS A 107 17.33 -15.09 -18.31
C LYS A 107 16.69 -13.92 -19.08
N ILE A 108 15.62 -13.34 -18.55
CA ILE A 108 14.97 -12.16 -19.14
C ILE A 108 15.92 -10.98 -19.16
N LEU A 109 16.62 -10.72 -18.05
CA LEU A 109 17.59 -9.62 -17.96
C LEU A 109 18.71 -9.77 -19.00
N ASN A 110 19.31 -10.96 -19.12
CA ASN A 110 20.37 -11.22 -20.09
C ASN A 110 19.89 -11.07 -21.52
N SER A 111 18.67 -11.56 -21.84
CA SER A 111 18.07 -11.40 -23.17
C SER A 111 17.95 -9.92 -23.56
N ILE A 112 17.59 -9.06 -22.61
CA ILE A 112 17.42 -7.61 -22.83
C ILE A 112 18.77 -6.91 -22.97
N LEU A 113 19.77 -7.32 -22.20
CA LEU A 113 21.13 -6.78 -22.31
C LEU A 113 21.75 -7.08 -23.68
N ILE A 114 21.57 -8.30 -24.18
CA ILE A 114 22.02 -8.71 -25.52
C ILE A 114 21.37 -7.82 -26.59
N ASN A 115 20.05 -7.66 -26.56
CA ASN A 115 19.32 -6.84 -27.54
C ASN A 115 19.62 -5.33 -27.45
N SER A 116 20.26 -4.86 -26.37
CA SER A 116 20.72 -3.48 -26.26
C SER A 116 22.10 -3.25 -26.89
N ILE A 117 22.85 -4.32 -27.15
CA ILE A 117 24.22 -4.27 -27.69
C ILE A 117 24.19 -4.41 -29.23
N TYR A 118 23.20 -5.12 -29.76
CA TYR A 118 22.91 -5.23 -31.20
C TYR A 118 21.89 -4.19 -31.65
#